data_AF-A0A7K4MRJ2-F1
#
_entry.id   AF-A0A7K4MRJ2-F1
#
_cell.length_a   1.000
_cell.length_b   1.000
_cell.length_c   1.000
_cell.angle_alpha   90.00
_cell.angle_beta   90.00
_cell.angle_gamma   90.00
#
_symmetry.space_group_name_H-M   'P 1'
#
loop_
_entity.id
_entity.type
_entity.pdbx_description
1 polymer ?
#
loop_
_entity_poly.entity_id
_entity_poly.type
_entity_poly.pdbx_seq_one_letter_code
_entity_poly.pdbx_strand_id
1 'polypeptide(L)'
;MATAEGKLNISELDFTKIKDNLVGFMSNQSEFVGYNFKGSSFDVLLDILAYNTHYNSYYANMIANEMFLDSATLRNSVVARAKHLGYLPRSARGSKAIVNLTITPTDAPAVISIAKNTQFQGDVEGVSYIWCTSNSHSVNINANGVYTVSSVDLTQGIPVTHRYTANTGDADQKFILPNANVDTDTLTVSIQTSLTDTESFTYSTANDITTDNSTAEIYFLDEDVDGKYEVQFGDGILGKKLANGNIVVLSSLITDANSTNGAKSFSVVSDVGGYANVKIETTASASGGAEAADIQEIK
;
A
#
# COMPACT_ATOMS: atom_id res chain seq x y z
N MET A 1 -61.43 4.79 -24.18
CA MET A 1 -60.51 5.93 -23.95
C MET A 1 -59.37 5.43 -23.11
N ALA A 2 -58.15 5.49 -23.65
CA ALA A 2 -56.98 4.80 -23.11
C ALA A 2 -56.62 5.29 -21.70
N THR A 3 -56.66 4.37 -20.74
CA THR A 3 -55.98 4.49 -19.44
C THR A 3 -54.48 4.56 -19.70
N ALA A 4 -53.89 5.74 -19.55
CA ALA A 4 -52.45 5.84 -19.37
C ALA A 4 -52.15 5.19 -18.00
N GLU A 5 -51.74 3.92 -18.03
CA GLU A 5 -51.14 3.26 -16.88
C GLU A 5 -50.10 4.20 -16.28
N GLY A 6 -50.14 4.40 -14.96
CA GLY A 6 -49.24 5.28 -14.20
C GLY A 6 -47.78 4.92 -14.43
N LYS A 7 -47.20 5.40 -15.53
CA LYS A 7 -45.78 5.24 -15.84
C LYS A 7 -44.99 6.10 -14.85
N LEU A 8 -44.23 5.42 -14.01
CA LEU A 8 -43.18 6.03 -13.20
C LEU A 8 -42.14 6.64 -14.14
N ASN A 9 -42.00 7.98 -14.11
CA ASN A 9 -40.94 8.68 -14.82
C ASN A 9 -39.64 8.67 -13.97
N ILE A 10 -38.85 7.61 -14.07
CA ILE A 10 -37.67 7.36 -13.19
C ILE A 10 -36.44 8.18 -13.62
N SER A 11 -36.53 9.01 -14.65
CA SER A 11 -35.38 9.76 -15.19
C SER A 11 -34.98 10.99 -14.38
N GLU A 12 -35.83 11.47 -13.46
CA GLU A 12 -35.59 12.70 -12.71
C GLU A 12 -35.08 12.41 -11.30
N LEU A 13 -33.92 12.97 -10.97
CA LEU A 13 -33.23 12.75 -9.70
C LEU A 13 -33.38 13.92 -8.71
N ASP A 14 -33.95 15.04 -9.13
CA ASP A 14 -34.20 16.20 -8.27
C ASP A 14 -35.33 15.89 -7.29
N PHE A 15 -35.11 16.20 -6.01
CA PHE A 15 -36.09 16.03 -4.93
C PHE A 15 -37.49 16.55 -5.31
N THR A 16 -37.58 17.77 -5.86
CA THR A 16 -38.89 18.39 -6.17
C THR A 16 -39.61 17.61 -7.26
N LYS A 17 -38.86 17.12 -8.25
CA LYS A 17 -39.36 16.35 -9.38
C LYS A 17 -39.75 14.93 -8.98
N ILE A 18 -38.99 14.31 -8.09
CA ILE A 18 -39.33 13.02 -7.47
C ILE A 18 -40.66 13.14 -6.72
N LYS A 19 -40.83 14.21 -5.93
CA LYS A 19 -42.09 14.49 -5.23
C LYS A 19 -43.25 14.70 -6.19
N ASP A 20 -43.07 15.51 -7.24
CA ASP A 20 -44.11 15.76 -8.23
C ASP A 20 -44.52 14.47 -8.98
N ASN A 21 -43.57 13.59 -9.27
CA ASN A 21 -43.84 12.26 -9.82
C ASN A 21 -44.62 11.38 -8.83
N LEU A 22 -44.22 11.36 -7.56
CA LEU A 22 -44.90 10.62 -6.49
C LEU A 22 -46.36 11.10 -6.31
N VAL A 23 -46.58 12.42 -6.37
CA VAL A 23 -47.92 13.03 -6.36
C VAL A 23 -48.72 12.62 -7.59
N GLY A 24 -48.09 12.63 -8.78
CA GLY A 24 -48.72 12.17 -10.02
C GLY A 24 -49.11 10.69 -9.96
N PHE A 25 -48.25 9.83 -9.39
CA PHE A 25 -48.54 8.41 -9.17
C PHE A 25 -49.71 8.20 -8.20
N MET A 26 -49.72 8.89 -7.06
CA MET A 26 -50.79 8.78 -6.05
C MET A 26 -52.13 9.33 -6.56
N SER A 27 -52.12 10.39 -7.36
CA SER A 27 -53.33 11.01 -7.92
C SER A 27 -54.03 10.15 -8.97
N ASN A 28 -53.32 9.18 -9.56
CA ASN A 28 -53.88 8.23 -10.54
C ASN A 28 -54.53 7.00 -9.89
N GLN A 29 -54.44 6.84 -8.57
CA GLN A 29 -55.04 5.73 -7.84
C GLN A 29 -56.50 6.01 -7.49
N SER A 30 -57.37 5.04 -7.74
CA SER A 30 -58.82 5.15 -7.50
C SER A 30 -59.19 5.34 -6.02
N GLU A 31 -58.33 4.91 -5.12
CA GLU A 31 -58.48 4.91 -3.66
C GLU A 31 -58.33 6.31 -3.06
N PHE A 32 -57.63 7.21 -3.76
CA PHE A 32 -57.31 8.56 -3.28
C PHE A 32 -58.07 9.66 -4.01
N VAL A 33 -59.16 9.32 -4.72
CA VAL A 33 -60.02 10.31 -5.38
C VAL A 33 -60.62 11.26 -4.34
N GLY A 34 -60.28 12.56 -4.46
CA GLY A 34 -60.75 13.62 -3.56
C GLY A 34 -59.75 14.07 -2.48
N TYR A 35 -58.60 13.41 -2.36
CA TYR A 35 -57.51 13.86 -1.47
C TYR A 35 -56.70 14.99 -2.12
N ASN A 36 -56.39 16.02 -1.34
CA ASN A 36 -55.43 17.06 -1.73
C ASN A 36 -54.04 16.73 -1.17
N PHE A 37 -53.13 16.33 -2.06
CA PHE A 37 -51.75 15.98 -1.71
C PHE A 37 -50.84 17.20 -1.45
N LYS A 38 -51.30 18.43 -1.74
CA LYS A 38 -50.54 19.68 -1.47
C LYS A 38 -51.09 20.39 -0.24
N GLY A 39 -50.21 20.72 0.72
CA GLY A 39 -50.57 21.45 1.93
C GLY A 39 -51.34 20.65 2.98
N SER A 40 -51.35 19.32 2.89
CA SER A 40 -51.94 18.41 3.88
C SER A 40 -50.86 17.61 4.63
N SER A 41 -51.24 16.84 5.65
CA SER A 41 -50.31 15.92 6.34
C SER A 41 -49.71 14.87 5.39
N PHE A 42 -50.38 14.56 4.28
CA PHE A 42 -49.84 13.71 3.22
C PHE A 42 -48.66 14.37 2.51
N ASP A 43 -48.65 15.69 2.38
CA ASP A 43 -47.55 16.43 1.75
C ASP A 43 -46.22 16.19 2.50
N VAL A 44 -46.26 16.24 3.83
CA VAL A 44 -45.10 15.96 4.70
C VAL A 44 -44.67 14.49 4.61
N LEU A 45 -45.61 13.55 4.50
CA LEU A 45 -45.30 12.13 4.32
C LEU A 45 -44.62 11.88 2.97
N LEU A 46 -45.14 12.50 1.89
CA LEU A 46 -44.56 12.43 0.55
C LEU A 46 -43.18 13.10 0.50
N ASP A 47 -42.95 14.17 1.28
CA ASP A 47 -41.62 14.76 1.45
C ASP A 47 -40.62 13.77 2.07
N ILE A 48 -41.00 13.03 3.11
CA ILE A 48 -40.13 12.04 3.75
C ILE A 48 -39.81 10.89 2.77
N LEU A 49 -40.80 10.44 2.00
CA LEU A 49 -40.60 9.39 0.98
C LEU A 49 -39.70 9.89 -0.15
N ALA A 50 -39.95 11.09 -0.68
CA ALA A 50 -39.11 11.70 -1.71
C ALA A 50 -37.68 11.92 -1.22
N TYR A 51 -37.51 12.30 0.06
CA TYR A 51 -36.20 12.43 0.69
C TYR A 51 -35.48 11.07 0.73
N ASN A 52 -36.14 10.01 1.21
CA ASN A 52 -35.55 8.67 1.22
C ASN A 52 -35.18 8.18 -0.20
N THR A 53 -36.06 8.38 -1.18
CA THR A 53 -35.80 8.02 -2.58
C THR A 53 -34.63 8.80 -3.16
N HIS A 54 -34.53 10.11 -2.89
CA HIS A 54 -33.40 10.92 -3.34
C HIS A 54 -32.06 10.40 -2.79
N TYR A 55 -32.00 10.08 -1.49
CA TYR A 55 -30.80 9.48 -0.88
C TYR A 55 -30.45 8.13 -1.51
N ASN A 56 -31.43 7.24 -1.67
CA ASN A 56 -31.20 5.94 -2.31
C ASN A 56 -30.71 6.07 -3.76
N SER A 57 -31.29 6.99 -4.54
CA SER A 57 -30.87 7.22 -5.92
C SER A 57 -29.46 7.81 -6.01
N TYR A 58 -29.09 8.67 -5.07
CA TYR A 58 -27.72 9.17 -4.95
C TYR A 58 -26.73 8.05 -4.59
N TYR A 59 -27.07 7.20 -3.60
CA TYR A 59 -26.24 6.04 -3.26
C TYR A 59 -26.09 5.06 -4.42
N ALA A 60 -27.17 4.76 -5.15
CA ALA A 60 -27.12 3.90 -6.32
C ALA A 60 -26.22 4.47 -7.43
N ASN A 61 -26.30 5.79 -7.69
CA ASN A 61 -25.39 6.45 -8.64
C ASN A 61 -23.93 6.40 -8.18
N MET A 62 -23.67 6.66 -6.90
CA MET A 62 -22.32 6.58 -6.34
C MET A 62 -21.76 5.16 -6.50
N ILE A 63 -22.53 4.14 -6.15
CA ILE A 63 -22.14 2.74 -6.32
C ILE A 63 -21.86 2.43 -7.80
N ALA A 64 -22.75 2.86 -8.71
CA ALA A 64 -22.58 2.61 -10.14
C ALA A 64 -21.30 3.27 -10.69
N ASN A 65 -20.97 4.47 -10.23
CA ASN A 65 -19.71 5.13 -10.60
C ASN A 65 -18.48 4.38 -10.05
N GLU A 66 -18.53 3.85 -8.83
CA GLU A 66 -17.44 3.07 -8.24
C GLU A 66 -17.30 1.64 -8.83
N MET A 67 -18.27 1.19 -9.65
CA MET A 67 -18.20 -0.12 -10.31
C MET A 67 -17.23 -0.15 -11.50
N PHE A 68 -17.02 0.97 -12.19
CA PHE A 68 -16.14 1.05 -13.35
C PHE A 68 -14.87 1.82 -13.03
N LEU A 69 -13.73 1.37 -13.57
CA LEU A 69 -12.42 1.97 -13.31
C LEU A 69 -12.39 3.46 -13.68
N ASP A 70 -12.95 3.82 -14.84
CA ASP A 70 -12.92 5.19 -15.37
C ASP A 70 -13.77 6.16 -14.54
N SER A 71 -14.96 5.74 -14.10
CA SER A 71 -15.88 6.58 -13.31
C SER A 71 -15.62 6.58 -11.80
N ALA A 72 -14.83 5.64 -11.28
CA ALA A 72 -14.56 5.52 -9.85
C ALA A 72 -13.81 6.76 -9.33
N THR A 73 -14.25 7.26 -8.18
CA THR A 73 -13.66 8.45 -7.53
C THR A 73 -12.90 8.08 -6.27
N LEU A 74 -13.22 6.96 -5.63
CA LEU A 74 -12.50 6.46 -4.47
C LEU A 74 -11.27 5.67 -4.92
N ARG A 75 -10.08 6.01 -4.38
CA ARG A 75 -8.82 5.32 -4.69
C ARG A 75 -8.91 3.81 -4.39
N ASN A 76 -9.53 3.44 -3.27
CA ASN A 76 -9.71 2.03 -2.89
C ASN A 76 -10.49 1.24 -3.96
N SER A 77 -11.51 1.84 -4.59
CA SER A 77 -12.25 1.20 -5.70
C SER A 77 -11.36 1.06 -6.94
N VAL A 78 -10.64 2.12 -7.30
CA VAL A 78 -9.74 2.14 -8.47
C VAL A 78 -8.66 1.06 -8.34
N VAL A 79 -8.01 0.98 -7.17
CA VAL A 79 -7.01 -0.03 -6.84
C VAL A 79 -7.60 -1.45 -6.88
N ALA A 80 -8.77 -1.67 -6.28
CA ALA A 80 -9.43 -2.97 -6.32
C ALA A 80 -9.78 -3.42 -7.75
N ARG A 81 -10.15 -2.49 -8.63
CA ARG A 81 -10.39 -2.78 -10.05
C ARG A 81 -9.08 -3.03 -10.81
N ALA A 82 -8.03 -2.25 -10.54
CA ALA A 82 -6.71 -2.47 -11.12
C ALA A 82 -6.12 -3.83 -10.73
N LYS A 83 -6.32 -4.26 -9.48
CA LYS A 83 -5.97 -5.58 -8.98
C LYS A 83 -6.62 -6.70 -9.80
N HIS A 84 -7.90 -6.57 -10.15
CA HIS A 84 -8.56 -7.55 -11.03
C HIS A 84 -7.96 -7.64 -12.44
N LEU A 85 -7.32 -6.56 -12.91
CA LEU A 85 -6.60 -6.51 -14.18
C LEU A 85 -5.14 -7.00 -14.06
N GLY A 86 -4.70 -7.39 -12.86
CA GLY A 86 -3.32 -7.79 -12.58
C GLY A 86 -2.34 -6.63 -12.51
N TYR A 87 -2.81 -5.39 -12.36
CA TYR A 87 -1.94 -4.22 -12.18
C TYR A 87 -1.79 -3.90 -10.70
N LEU A 88 -0.54 -3.90 -10.22
CA LEU A 88 -0.18 -3.42 -8.89
C LEU A 88 0.27 -1.95 -8.99
N PRO A 89 -0.46 -1.00 -8.38
CA PRO A 89 -0.05 0.40 -8.33
C PRO A 89 1.29 0.58 -7.63
N ARG A 90 2.00 1.63 -8.04
CA ARG A 90 3.28 2.00 -7.42
C ARG A 90 3.05 2.44 -5.96
N SER A 91 3.83 1.86 -5.06
CA SER A 91 3.86 2.25 -3.64
C SER A 91 4.65 3.53 -3.38
N ALA A 92 4.62 4.00 -2.14
CA ALA A 92 5.50 5.07 -1.68
C ALA A 92 6.96 4.60 -1.76
N ARG A 93 7.82 5.36 -2.43
CA ARG A 93 9.23 5.03 -2.62
C ARG A 93 10.11 5.96 -1.82
N GLY A 94 11.08 5.38 -1.11
CA GLY A 94 12.12 6.12 -0.42
C GLY A 94 13.16 6.67 -1.39
N SER A 95 13.67 7.88 -1.13
CA SER A 95 14.80 8.42 -1.89
C SER A 95 16.06 7.56 -1.72
N LYS A 96 16.83 7.40 -2.80
CA LYS A 96 18.09 6.64 -2.83
C LYS A 96 19.27 7.59 -2.95
N ALA A 97 20.29 7.39 -2.12
CA ALA A 97 21.56 8.10 -2.14
C ALA A 97 22.72 7.12 -2.24
N ILE A 98 23.85 7.56 -2.79
CA ILE A 98 25.07 6.74 -2.88
C ILE A 98 26.16 7.45 -2.10
N VAL A 99 26.75 6.76 -1.13
CA VAL A 99 27.81 7.30 -0.26
C VAL A 99 29.05 6.43 -0.24
N ASN A 100 30.21 7.04 -0.03
CA ASN A 100 31.44 6.35 0.31
C ASN A 100 31.66 6.46 1.82
N LEU A 101 31.91 5.33 2.46
CA LEU A 101 32.15 5.25 3.90
C LEU A 101 33.64 5.00 4.13
N THR A 102 34.26 5.81 4.99
CA THR A 102 35.63 5.57 5.46
C THR A 102 35.61 5.38 6.96
N ILE A 103 35.90 4.16 7.41
CA ILE A 103 35.92 3.76 8.82
C ILE A 103 37.37 3.70 9.27
N THR A 104 37.67 4.33 10.41
CA THR A 104 38.99 4.27 11.05
C THR A 104 38.83 3.60 12.42
N PRO A 105 38.98 2.26 12.51
CA PRO A 105 38.80 1.55 13.77
C PRO A 105 39.99 1.76 14.72
N THR A 106 39.75 1.61 16.02
CA THR A 106 40.79 1.65 17.06
C THR A 106 41.58 0.33 17.16
N ASP A 107 40.96 -0.80 16.80
CA ASP A 107 41.46 -2.15 17.14
C ASP A 107 41.90 -3.00 15.94
N ALA A 108 42.12 -2.38 14.76
CA ALA A 108 42.64 -3.00 13.53
C ALA A 108 42.09 -4.42 13.19
N PRO A 109 40.75 -4.62 13.11
CA PRO A 109 40.15 -5.92 12.80
C PRO A 109 40.42 -6.36 11.35
N ALA A 110 40.58 -7.66 11.08
CA ALA A 110 40.85 -8.12 9.70
C ALA A 110 39.72 -7.79 8.70
N VAL A 111 38.47 -7.80 9.17
CA VAL A 111 37.26 -7.53 8.38
C VAL A 111 36.27 -6.70 9.21
N ILE A 112 35.64 -5.71 8.58
CA ILE A 112 34.49 -4.98 9.15
C ILE A 112 33.26 -5.35 8.33
N SER A 113 32.17 -5.72 9.02
CA SER A 113 30.89 -6.03 8.40
C SER A 113 29.89 -4.93 8.73
N ILE A 114 29.35 -4.30 7.69
CA ILE A 114 28.24 -3.36 7.76
C ILE A 114 26.98 -4.17 7.44
N ALA A 115 26.11 -4.33 8.43
CA ALA A 115 24.87 -5.06 8.25
C ALA A 115 23.91 -4.28 7.34
N LYS A 116 23.01 -5.00 6.65
CA LYS A 116 21.83 -4.38 6.02
C LYS A 116 21.01 -3.64 7.08
N ASN A 117 20.30 -2.59 6.68
CA ASN A 117 19.51 -1.73 7.57
C ASN A 117 20.31 -0.97 8.63
N THR A 118 21.62 -0.74 8.41
CA THR A 118 22.39 0.19 9.24
C THR A 118 21.86 1.61 8.99
N GLN A 119 21.55 2.33 10.07
CA GLN A 119 20.83 3.61 10.01
C GLN A 119 21.78 4.82 9.96
N PHE A 120 21.47 5.71 9.03
CA PHE A 120 22.12 6.99 8.79
C PHE A 120 21.07 8.09 8.88
N GLN A 121 21.43 9.24 9.43
CA GLN A 121 20.55 10.40 9.53
C GLN A 121 21.01 11.45 8.54
N GLY A 122 20.08 11.94 7.72
CA GLY A 122 20.30 13.05 6.82
C GLY A 122 19.32 14.18 7.11
N ASP A 123 19.75 15.41 6.85
CA ASP A 123 18.92 16.59 7.03
C ASP A 123 18.49 17.14 5.68
N VAL A 124 17.19 17.41 5.54
CA VAL A 124 16.59 18.08 4.40
C VAL A 124 15.76 19.24 4.94
N GLU A 125 16.11 20.46 4.55
CA GLU A 125 15.39 21.68 4.94
C GLU A 125 15.19 21.87 6.47
N GLY A 126 16.11 21.33 7.28
CA GLY A 126 16.06 21.42 8.75
C GLY A 126 15.23 20.34 9.43
N VAL A 127 14.71 19.36 8.68
CA VAL A 127 14.08 18.15 9.20
C VAL A 127 15.02 16.96 9.00
N SER A 128 15.26 16.21 10.06
CA SER A 128 16.07 15.00 10.01
C SER A 128 15.24 13.78 9.60
N TYR A 129 15.76 13.00 8.66
CA TYR A 129 15.19 11.74 8.22
C TYR A 129 16.22 10.60 8.32
N ILE A 130 15.74 9.36 8.26
CA ILE A 130 16.57 8.16 8.38
C ILE A 130 16.72 7.49 7.01
N TRP A 131 17.95 7.13 6.68
CA TRP A 131 18.32 6.27 5.57
C TRP A 131 18.94 4.99 6.08
N CYS A 132 18.70 3.90 5.37
CA CYS A 132 19.19 2.57 5.70
C CYS A 132 20.05 2.02 4.56
N THR A 133 21.09 1.27 4.89
CA THR A 133 21.87 0.53 3.89
C THR A 133 21.03 -0.58 3.25
N SER A 134 20.94 -0.58 1.92
CA SER A 134 20.14 -1.56 1.18
C SER A 134 20.71 -2.98 1.26
N ASN A 135 22.04 -3.10 1.31
CA ASN A 135 22.76 -4.38 1.33
C ASN A 135 23.74 -4.43 2.49
N SER A 136 24.14 -5.65 2.87
CA SER A 136 25.28 -5.85 3.76
C SER A 136 26.59 -5.72 2.99
N HIS A 137 27.56 -5.01 3.55
CA HIS A 137 28.89 -4.85 2.97
C HIS A 137 29.94 -5.42 3.90
N SER A 138 30.81 -6.29 3.40
CA SER A 138 31.98 -6.78 4.15
C SER A 138 33.25 -6.21 3.52
N VAL A 139 34.09 -5.62 4.37
CA VAL A 139 35.20 -4.77 3.93
C VAL A 139 36.47 -5.27 4.58
N ASN A 140 37.46 -5.58 3.73
CA ASN A 140 38.79 -5.98 4.17
C ASN A 140 39.66 -4.73 4.39
N ILE A 141 40.67 -4.86 5.23
CA ILE A 141 41.64 -3.80 5.52
C ILE A 141 42.36 -3.32 4.25
N ASN A 142 42.39 -2.01 4.01
CA ASN A 142 43.29 -1.43 3.00
C ASN A 142 44.67 -1.14 3.61
N ALA A 143 45.67 -0.99 2.74
CA ALA A 143 46.99 -0.50 3.16
C ALA A 143 46.84 0.83 3.93
N ASN A 144 47.35 0.87 5.16
CA ASN A 144 47.28 1.96 6.16
C ASN A 144 46.19 1.87 7.24
N GLY A 145 45.48 0.75 7.39
CA GLY A 145 44.54 0.56 8.53
C GLY A 145 43.25 1.37 8.45
N VAL A 146 42.92 1.85 7.24
CA VAL A 146 41.70 2.58 6.91
C VAL A 146 40.80 1.65 6.09
N TYR A 147 39.50 1.63 6.37
CA TYR A 147 38.54 0.76 5.69
C TYR A 147 37.63 1.64 4.87
N THR A 148 37.74 1.56 3.55
CA THR A 148 36.91 2.36 2.63
C THR A 148 35.91 1.46 1.93
N VAL A 149 34.64 1.81 2.03
CA VAL A 149 33.54 1.19 1.28
C VAL A 149 33.09 2.19 0.24
N SER A 150 33.35 1.90 -1.03
CA SER A 150 32.85 2.70 -2.14
C SER A 150 31.44 2.29 -2.50
N SER A 151 30.61 3.26 -2.89
CA SER A 151 29.29 3.05 -3.49
C SER A 151 28.32 2.24 -2.60
N VAL A 152 28.12 2.70 -1.36
CA VAL A 152 27.09 2.17 -0.48
C VAL A 152 25.75 2.82 -0.83
N ASP A 153 24.78 1.98 -1.21
CA ASP A 153 23.41 2.41 -1.48
C ASP A 153 22.66 2.61 -0.17
N LEU A 154 22.18 3.84 0.01
CA LEU A 154 21.31 4.25 1.11
C LEU A 154 19.89 4.44 0.57
N THR A 155 18.92 3.73 1.12
CA THR A 155 17.49 3.92 0.83
C THR A 155 16.82 4.57 2.02
N GLN A 156 16.02 5.60 1.77
CA GLN A 156 15.29 6.30 2.82
C GLN A 156 14.23 5.39 3.43
N GLY A 157 14.14 5.46 4.76
CA GLY A 157 13.04 4.88 5.52
C GLY A 157 13.49 4.19 6.79
N ILE A 158 12.50 3.93 7.64
CA ILE A 158 12.68 3.24 8.93
C ILE A 158 12.43 1.75 8.72
N PRO A 159 13.37 0.87 9.10
CA PRO A 159 13.23 -0.56 8.92
C PRO A 159 12.21 -1.10 9.91
N VAL A 160 11.19 -1.77 9.38
CA VAL A 160 10.13 -2.39 10.17
C VAL A 160 10.02 -3.85 9.79
N THR A 161 9.82 -4.69 10.79
CA THR A 161 9.64 -6.13 10.62
C THR A 161 8.36 -6.58 11.30
N HIS A 162 7.56 -7.34 10.57
CA HIS A 162 6.32 -7.94 11.05
C HIS A 162 6.41 -9.45 10.94
N ARG A 163 5.92 -10.14 11.97
CA ARG A 163 5.95 -11.59 12.06
C ARG A 163 4.55 -12.12 12.23
N TYR A 164 4.15 -13.02 11.35
CA TYR A 164 2.87 -13.71 11.37
C TYR A 164 3.09 -15.21 11.48
N THR A 165 2.22 -15.91 12.21
CA THR A 165 2.23 -17.38 12.25
C THR A 165 1.15 -17.88 11.29
N ALA A 166 1.56 -18.66 10.29
CA ALA A 166 0.64 -19.23 9.32
C ALA A 166 -0.25 -20.29 10.00
N ASN A 167 -1.57 -20.15 9.81
CA ASN A 167 -2.58 -21.07 10.29
C ASN A 167 -3.42 -21.58 9.11
N THR A 168 -3.11 -22.78 8.62
CA THR A 168 -3.81 -23.37 7.47
C THR A 168 -5.25 -23.79 7.78
N GLY A 169 -5.69 -23.72 9.04
CA GLY A 169 -7.07 -23.95 9.45
C GLY A 169 -7.97 -22.72 9.27
N ASP A 170 -7.38 -21.53 9.09
CA ASP A 170 -8.09 -20.28 8.84
C ASP A 170 -7.93 -19.90 7.37
N ALA A 171 -9.01 -20.01 6.60
CA ALA A 171 -9.02 -19.67 5.19
C ALA A 171 -9.02 -18.16 4.93
N ASP A 172 -9.39 -17.36 5.93
CA ASP A 172 -9.51 -15.90 5.84
C ASP A 172 -8.26 -15.18 6.38
N GLN A 173 -7.21 -15.93 6.75
CA GLN A 173 -5.97 -15.34 7.26
C GLN A 173 -5.28 -14.51 6.18
N LYS A 174 -5.00 -13.24 6.51
CA LYS A 174 -4.26 -12.30 5.67
C LYS A 174 -2.93 -11.90 6.28
N PHE A 175 -1.91 -11.70 5.44
CA PHE A 175 -0.60 -11.21 5.83
C PHE A 175 -0.41 -9.77 5.35
N ILE A 176 -0.81 -8.81 6.17
CA ILE A 176 -0.88 -7.40 5.79
C ILE A 176 0.33 -6.63 6.34
N LEU A 177 0.85 -5.68 5.58
CA LEU A 177 1.72 -4.63 6.07
C LEU A 177 0.83 -3.48 6.59
N PRO A 178 0.81 -3.21 7.91
CA PRO A 178 -0.14 -2.29 8.54
C PRO A 178 0.11 -0.81 8.21
N ASN A 179 1.28 -0.49 7.67
CA ASN A 179 1.69 0.88 7.34
C ASN A 179 1.46 1.16 5.85
N ALA A 180 0.84 2.30 5.53
CA ALA A 180 0.51 2.68 4.15
C ALA A 180 1.73 3.21 3.36
N ASN A 181 2.69 3.86 4.03
CA ASN A 181 3.88 4.43 3.39
C ASN A 181 5.04 3.43 3.26
N VAL A 182 4.72 2.16 3.02
CA VAL A 182 5.73 1.11 2.88
C VAL A 182 6.26 1.11 1.45
N ASP A 183 7.59 1.05 1.33
CA ASP A 183 8.25 0.81 0.05
C ASP A 183 8.27 -0.68 -0.29
N THR A 184 7.44 -1.05 -1.27
CA THR A 184 7.30 -2.43 -1.74
C THR A 184 8.53 -2.94 -2.49
N ASP A 185 9.37 -2.06 -3.05
CA ASP A 185 10.60 -2.47 -3.74
C ASP A 185 11.67 -2.93 -2.71
N THR A 186 11.56 -2.46 -1.47
CA THR A 186 12.44 -2.85 -0.35
C THR A 186 11.93 -4.05 0.44
N LEU A 187 10.70 -4.50 0.14
CA LEU A 187 10.05 -5.61 0.82
C LEU A 187 10.88 -6.88 0.67
N THR A 188 11.23 -7.48 1.80
CA THR A 188 11.84 -8.80 1.89
C THR A 188 10.88 -9.72 2.63
N VAL A 189 10.43 -10.77 1.96
CA VAL A 189 9.56 -11.80 2.55
C VAL A 189 10.42 -13.02 2.85
N SER A 190 10.49 -13.41 4.12
CA SER A 190 11.21 -14.62 4.52
C SER A 190 10.34 -15.50 5.39
N ILE A 191 10.46 -16.81 5.21
CA ILE A 191 9.66 -17.81 5.91
C ILE A 191 10.57 -18.72 6.71
N GLN A 192 10.26 -18.86 7.99
CA GLN A 192 10.87 -19.85 8.87
C GLN A 192 9.94 -21.05 9.00
N THR A 193 10.50 -22.26 9.03
CA THR A 193 9.67 -23.47 9.13
C THR A 193 8.93 -23.56 10.46
N SER A 194 9.52 -23.03 11.54
CA SER A 194 8.95 -22.98 12.88
C SER A 194 9.60 -21.88 13.73
N LEU A 195 9.01 -21.57 14.90
CA LEU A 195 9.56 -20.60 15.86
C LEU A 195 10.94 -20.96 16.41
N THR A 196 11.29 -22.25 16.42
CA THR A 196 12.56 -22.77 16.94
C THR A 196 13.61 -22.93 15.86
N ASP A 197 13.22 -22.86 14.59
CA ASP A 197 14.15 -22.98 13.47
C ASP A 197 14.86 -21.65 13.22
N THR A 198 16.15 -21.72 13.00
CA THR A 198 17.00 -20.57 12.65
C THR A 198 17.09 -20.38 11.14
N GLU A 199 16.81 -21.42 10.35
CA GLU A 199 16.81 -21.34 8.90
C GLU A 199 15.59 -20.55 8.40
N SER A 200 15.83 -19.64 7.46
CA SER A 200 14.79 -18.85 6.81
C SER A 200 14.96 -18.87 5.30
N PHE A 201 13.87 -19.06 4.59
CA PHE A 201 13.82 -19.08 3.13
C PHE A 201 13.27 -17.75 2.62
N THR A 202 14.01 -17.05 1.79
CA THR A 202 13.58 -15.78 1.19
C THR A 202 12.79 -16.04 -0.08
N TYR A 203 11.58 -15.51 -0.14
CA TYR A 203 10.70 -15.65 -1.29
C TYR A 203 10.84 -14.44 -2.22
N SER A 204 10.59 -14.64 -3.51
CA SER A 204 10.61 -13.59 -4.53
C SER A 204 9.22 -13.21 -5.01
N THR A 205 9.00 -11.97 -5.43
CA THR A 205 7.74 -11.56 -6.06
C THR A 205 7.48 -12.34 -7.34
N ALA A 206 6.27 -12.87 -7.50
CA ALA A 206 5.82 -13.54 -8.71
C ALA A 206 5.57 -12.50 -9.82
N ASN A 207 6.53 -12.35 -10.73
CA ASN A 207 6.38 -11.45 -11.89
C ASN A 207 5.87 -12.19 -13.15
N ASP A 208 6.11 -13.50 -13.25
CA ASP A 208 5.69 -14.32 -14.39
C ASP A 208 5.24 -15.70 -13.92
N ILE A 209 3.93 -15.89 -13.92
CA ILE A 209 3.28 -17.12 -13.47
C ILE A 209 3.47 -18.31 -14.42
N THR A 210 3.99 -18.08 -15.63
CA THR A 210 4.13 -19.15 -16.64
C THR A 210 5.31 -20.08 -16.38
N THR A 211 6.32 -19.61 -15.62
CA THR A 211 7.52 -20.38 -15.29
C THR A 211 7.45 -21.04 -13.92
N ASP A 212 6.43 -20.71 -13.13
CA ASP A 212 6.35 -21.09 -11.74
C ASP A 212 5.73 -22.49 -11.56
N ASN A 213 6.25 -23.23 -10.59
CA ASN A 213 5.80 -24.57 -10.24
C ASN A 213 5.36 -24.63 -8.77
N SER A 214 4.81 -25.77 -8.35
CA SER A 214 4.30 -25.99 -6.99
C SER A 214 5.34 -25.89 -5.88
N THR A 215 6.63 -25.89 -6.22
CA THR A 215 7.75 -25.75 -5.27
C THR A 215 8.40 -24.37 -5.29
N ALA A 216 7.98 -23.49 -6.20
CA ALA A 216 8.56 -22.16 -6.35
C ALA A 216 8.32 -21.31 -5.09
N GLU A 217 9.39 -20.70 -4.59
CA GLU A 217 9.38 -19.84 -3.40
C GLU A 217 8.98 -18.41 -3.80
N ILE A 218 7.72 -18.29 -4.21
CA ILE A 218 7.15 -17.04 -4.72
C ILE A 218 6.03 -16.51 -3.84
N TYR A 219 5.83 -15.19 -3.87
CA TYR A 219 4.68 -14.53 -3.27
C TYR A 219 4.05 -13.55 -4.25
N PHE A 220 2.76 -13.31 -4.09
CA PHE A 220 2.01 -12.27 -4.76
C PHE A 220 1.85 -11.09 -3.81
N LEU A 221 1.93 -9.89 -4.36
CA LEU A 221 1.77 -8.66 -3.61
C LEU A 221 0.57 -7.91 -4.18
N ASP A 222 -0.38 -7.61 -3.31
CA ASP A 222 -1.57 -6.87 -3.66
C ASP A 222 -1.70 -5.65 -2.77
N GLU A 223 -2.29 -4.60 -3.30
CA GLU A 223 -2.73 -3.48 -2.48
C GLU A 223 -4.13 -3.77 -1.91
N ASP A 224 -4.26 -3.62 -0.60
CA ASP A 224 -5.50 -3.73 0.17
C ASP A 224 -6.07 -2.33 0.46
N VAL A 225 -7.13 -2.27 1.26
CA VAL A 225 -7.79 -1.01 1.64
C VAL A 225 -6.82 -0.07 2.36
N ASP A 226 -6.94 1.24 2.07
CA ASP A 226 -6.19 2.33 2.70
C ASP A 226 -4.67 2.32 2.40
N GLY A 227 -4.27 1.82 1.22
CA GLY A 227 -2.89 1.83 0.76
C GLY A 227 -1.98 0.85 1.50
N LYS A 228 -2.57 -0.11 2.22
CA LYS A 228 -1.83 -1.21 2.85
C LYS A 228 -1.54 -2.28 1.81
N TYR A 229 -0.54 -3.11 2.07
CA TYR A 229 -0.17 -4.18 1.16
C TYR A 229 -0.40 -5.54 1.80
N GLU A 230 -1.01 -6.46 1.06
CA GLU A 230 -1.25 -7.84 1.44
C GLU A 230 -0.29 -8.76 0.66
N VAL A 231 0.41 -9.63 1.39
CA VAL A 231 1.25 -10.67 0.81
C VAL A 231 0.47 -11.97 0.77
N GLN A 232 0.32 -12.53 -0.43
CA GLN A 232 -0.34 -13.81 -0.66
C GLN A 232 0.68 -14.85 -1.10
N PHE A 233 0.51 -16.08 -0.63
CA PHE A 233 1.40 -17.20 -0.96
C PHE A 233 0.70 -18.17 -1.90
N GLY A 234 1.50 -19.00 -2.56
CA GLY A 234 1.00 -20.01 -3.49
C GLY A 234 0.04 -21.02 -2.84
N ASP A 235 -0.74 -21.68 -3.67
CA ASP A 235 -1.73 -22.68 -3.27
C ASP A 235 -1.22 -24.13 -3.36
N GLY A 236 0.03 -24.33 -3.79
CA GLY A 236 0.63 -25.63 -4.04
C GLY A 236 0.46 -26.14 -5.48
N ILE A 237 -0.18 -25.36 -6.35
CA ILE A 237 -0.16 -25.52 -7.80
C ILE A 237 0.75 -24.44 -8.39
N LEU A 238 0.44 -23.18 -8.07
CA LEU A 238 1.23 -22.02 -8.44
C LEU A 238 1.92 -21.47 -7.20
N GLY A 239 3.20 -21.82 -7.03
CA GLY A 239 3.99 -21.45 -5.86
C GLY A 239 3.75 -22.37 -4.64
N LYS A 240 4.73 -22.33 -3.73
CA LYS A 240 4.78 -23.16 -2.52
C LYS A 240 3.76 -22.70 -1.49
N LYS A 241 2.84 -23.60 -1.14
CA LYS A 241 1.88 -23.40 -0.05
C LYS A 241 2.58 -23.40 1.32
N LEU A 242 2.16 -22.48 2.18
CA LEU A 242 2.60 -22.43 3.57
C LEU A 242 2.07 -23.63 4.37
N ALA A 243 2.93 -24.17 5.23
CA ALA A 243 2.54 -25.16 6.22
C ALA A 243 2.11 -24.48 7.53
N ASN A 244 1.23 -25.16 8.28
CA ASN A 244 0.79 -24.68 9.58
C ASN A 244 1.97 -24.50 10.54
N GLY A 245 2.02 -23.35 11.22
CA GLY A 245 3.09 -23.01 12.16
C GLY A 245 4.34 -22.40 11.53
N ASN A 246 4.38 -22.24 10.19
CA ASN A 246 5.43 -21.44 9.55
C ASN A 246 5.35 -19.98 10.02
N ILE A 247 6.51 -19.33 10.16
CA ILE A 247 6.58 -17.93 10.56
C ILE A 247 6.93 -17.08 9.35
N VAL A 248 5.96 -16.27 8.93
CA VAL A 248 6.11 -15.30 7.84
C VAL A 248 6.71 -14.03 8.43
N VAL A 249 7.87 -13.64 7.93
CA VAL A 249 8.60 -12.45 8.35
C VAL A 249 8.63 -11.48 7.18
N LEU A 250 7.87 -10.39 7.30
CA LEU A 250 7.81 -9.30 6.34
C LEU A 250 8.71 -8.17 6.84
N SER A 251 9.76 -7.85 6.09
CA SER A 251 10.63 -6.71 6.42
C SER A 251 10.59 -5.69 5.29
N SER A 252 10.35 -4.43 5.61
CA SER A 252 10.32 -3.34 4.64
C SER A 252 10.76 -2.03 5.28
N LEU A 253 10.88 -0.98 4.46
CA LEU A 253 11.13 0.39 4.92
C LEU A 253 9.82 1.20 4.89
N ILE A 254 9.54 1.93 5.96
CA ILE A 254 8.51 2.99 5.97
C ILE A 254 9.18 4.28 5.53
N THR A 255 8.66 4.91 4.49
CA THR A 255 9.31 6.03 3.80
C THR A 255 8.51 7.31 3.91
N ASP A 256 9.19 8.44 3.72
CA ASP A 256 8.60 9.79 3.69
C ASP A 256 8.52 10.33 2.24
N ALA A 257 8.54 9.41 1.27
CA ALA A 257 8.34 9.67 -0.14
C ALA A 257 9.28 10.75 -0.73
N ASN A 258 8.72 11.81 -1.30
CA ASN A 258 9.41 12.88 -2.02
C ASN A 258 10.10 13.91 -1.10
N SER A 259 9.71 13.99 0.17
CA SER A 259 10.19 15.01 1.13
C SER A 259 11.68 14.90 1.44
N THR A 260 12.29 13.74 1.14
CA THR A 260 13.70 13.45 1.45
C THR A 260 14.63 13.60 0.24
N ASN A 261 14.07 13.99 -0.92
CA ASN A 261 14.86 14.25 -2.11
C ASN A 261 15.78 15.47 -1.90
N GLY A 262 17.02 15.38 -2.39
CA GLY A 262 18.02 16.44 -2.29
C GLY A 262 18.95 16.35 -1.07
N ALA A 263 18.79 15.35 -0.20
CA ALA A 263 19.71 15.13 0.93
C ALA A 263 21.15 14.90 0.45
N LYS A 264 22.10 15.61 1.08
CA LYS A 264 23.54 15.59 0.70
C LYS A 264 24.47 15.34 1.87
N SER A 265 24.05 15.68 3.08
CA SER A 265 24.81 15.46 4.30
C SER A 265 24.17 14.31 5.07
N PHE A 266 24.98 13.34 5.44
CA PHE A 266 24.58 12.21 6.25
C PHE A 266 25.51 12.10 7.46
N SER A 267 24.94 11.64 8.56
CA SER A 267 25.60 11.32 9.81
C SER A 267 25.20 9.93 10.25
N VAL A 268 26.01 9.32 11.10
CA VAL A 268 25.74 7.98 11.62
C VAL A 268 24.79 8.07 12.82
N VAL A 269 23.70 7.28 12.82
CA VAL A 269 22.76 7.20 13.97
C VAL A 269 23.26 6.20 15.01
N SER A 270 23.86 5.10 14.54
CA SER A 270 24.37 4.00 15.36
C SER A 270 25.69 3.50 14.80
N ASP A 271 26.57 2.95 15.63
CA ASP A 271 27.87 2.41 15.20
C ASP A 271 27.80 1.61 13.89
N VAL A 272 28.61 2.00 12.91
CA VAL A 272 28.68 1.32 11.61
C VAL A 272 29.79 0.28 11.70
N GLY A 273 29.39 -1.00 11.69
CA GLY A 273 30.35 -2.10 11.87
C GLY A 273 31.05 -2.10 13.22
N GLY A 274 30.40 -1.55 14.26
CA GLY A 274 30.92 -1.48 15.63
C GLY A 274 31.78 -0.25 15.93
N TYR A 275 31.87 0.72 15.01
CA TYR A 275 32.67 1.93 15.18
C TYR A 275 31.85 3.20 14.94
N ALA A 276 32.00 4.18 15.84
CA ALA A 276 31.37 5.50 15.73
C ALA A 276 32.10 6.44 14.76
N ASN A 277 33.41 6.24 14.54
CA ASN A 277 34.24 7.15 13.75
C ASN A 277 34.19 6.79 12.26
N VAL A 278 33.15 7.24 11.59
CA VAL A 278 32.92 7.02 10.16
C VAL A 278 32.81 8.34 9.43
N LYS A 279 33.68 8.54 8.46
CA LYS A 279 33.59 9.64 7.51
C LYS A 279 32.68 9.23 6.36
N ILE A 280 31.66 10.03 6.09
CA ILE A 280 30.70 9.81 5.01
C ILE A 280 30.93 10.84 3.91
N GLU A 281 31.15 10.39 2.69
CA GLU A 281 31.26 11.23 1.51
C GLU A 281 30.15 10.90 0.51
N THR A 282 29.23 11.84 0.29
CA THR A 282 28.12 11.64 -0.63
C THR A 282 28.59 11.71 -2.08
N THR A 283 28.43 10.61 -2.81
CA THR A 283 28.75 10.52 -4.24
C THR A 283 27.54 10.94 -5.09
N ALA A 284 26.33 10.55 -4.69
CA ALA A 284 25.08 10.98 -5.29
C ALA A 284 24.08 11.38 -4.20
N SER A 285 23.49 12.58 -4.35
CA SER A 285 22.46 13.07 -3.43
C SER A 285 21.20 12.21 -3.50
N ALA A 286 20.44 12.19 -2.40
CA ALA A 286 19.19 11.44 -2.33
C ALA A 286 18.21 11.87 -3.44
N SER A 287 17.69 10.91 -4.21
CA SER A 287 16.73 11.16 -5.28
C SER A 287 15.84 9.94 -5.53
N GLY A 288 14.76 10.11 -6.29
CA GLY A 288 13.86 9.01 -6.65
C GLY A 288 12.80 8.67 -5.60
N GLY A 289 12.71 9.47 -4.52
CA GLY A 289 11.61 9.39 -3.58
C GLY A 289 10.32 9.89 -4.22
N ALA A 290 9.23 9.14 -4.06
CA ALA A 290 7.96 9.43 -4.72
C ALA A 290 6.77 8.93 -3.89
N GLU A 291 5.67 9.69 -3.91
CA GLU A 291 4.42 9.31 -3.24
C GLU A 291 3.75 8.13 -3.96
N ALA A 292 2.90 7.37 -3.28
CA ALA A 292 2.14 6.29 -3.92
C ALA A 292 1.35 6.80 -5.14
N ALA A 293 1.10 5.92 -6.11
CA ALA A 293 0.41 6.29 -7.34
C ALA A 293 -0.95 6.94 -7.04
N ASP A 294 -1.20 8.07 -7.69
CA ASP A 294 -2.46 8.77 -7.57
C ASP A 294 -3.57 8.08 -8.39
N ILE A 295 -4.81 8.53 -8.22
CA ILE A 295 -5.96 7.93 -8.92
C ILE A 295 -5.85 8.06 -10.44
N GLN A 296 -5.23 9.14 -10.94
CA GLN A 296 -5.12 9.40 -12.38
C GLN A 296 -4.00 8.57 -13.02
N GLU A 297 -2.92 8.28 -12.30
CA GLU A 297 -1.82 7.40 -12.71
C GLU A 297 -2.29 5.94 -12.85
N ILE A 298 -3.25 5.51 -12.02
CA ILE A 298 -3.76 4.13 -12.02
C ILE A 298 -4.82 3.88 -13.12
N LYS A 299 -5.52 4.93 -13.57
CA LYS A 299 -6.56 4.84 -14.61
C LYS A 299 -5.95 4.83 -16.01
#